data_AF-A0A383RZJ6-F1
#
_entry.id   AF-A0A383RZJ6-F1
#
_cell.length_a   1.000
_cell.length_b   1.000
_cell.length_c   1.000
_cell.angle_alpha   90.00
_cell.angle_beta   90.00
_cell.angle_gamma   90.00
#
_symmetry.space_group_name_H-M   'P 1'
#
loop_
_entity.id
_entity.type
_entity.pdbx_description
1 polymer ?
#
loop_
_entity_poly.entity_id
_entity_poly.type
_entity_poly.pdbx_seq_one_letter_code
_entity_poly.pdbx_strand_id
1 'polypeptide(L)'
;MYRPCTFGIEEEYLLVDLGSGRLLAKPSPAVSLCCREVLGEYYADELFRCQIELASPVFDSLQQAQCFFSERRYCLEQALAEHGVGLYCAGSHPNAEWLRQRPGAAPHHRQLFTDYQYVARRSVASGLHVHVGVPAACDRIRLINSLVYWLPLLLVLSTSSPLWGGQVTGYMSYRRVLCGEWPHMGLPEPLPDWPAYQRYRALLQRSGSLAADGAFWWALRPSHRYPTVELRICDGCPQLEDALCIAGLFRHLVEACVAASNPATPVNREIHWITQENYWRALRHGRHAEFIGVHQQQPVTAEGWLAQLSHRYPPDSVDALHAFVQARRIVLEGTSADRQLACHAAASAAGLSAQQALRAVVEQVLGEACRLP
;
A
#
# COMPACT_ATOMS: atom_id res chain seq x y z
N MET A 1 15.52 2.10 -28.70
CA MET A 1 14.33 1.51 -28.04
C MET A 1 14.51 1.68 -26.54
N TYR A 2 13.57 2.35 -25.87
CA TYR A 2 13.54 2.44 -24.42
C TYR A 2 13.20 1.06 -23.85
N ARG A 3 14.01 0.55 -22.93
CA ARG A 3 13.76 -0.77 -22.30
C ARG A 3 12.78 -0.53 -21.14
N PRO A 4 11.66 -1.29 -21.04
CA PRO A 4 10.72 -1.14 -19.95
C PRO A 4 11.44 -1.23 -18.59
N CYS A 5 10.98 -0.46 -17.61
CA CYS A 5 11.50 -0.53 -16.25
C CYS A 5 11.08 -1.87 -15.63
N THR A 6 11.98 -2.51 -14.90
CA THR A 6 11.63 -3.67 -14.07
C THR A 6 10.91 -3.22 -12.80
N PHE A 7 10.14 -4.09 -12.18
CA PHE A 7 9.44 -3.77 -10.93
C PHE A 7 9.40 -4.95 -9.96
N GLY A 8 9.12 -4.67 -8.68
CA GLY A 8 8.89 -5.67 -7.64
C GLY A 8 7.75 -5.22 -6.73
N ILE A 9 7.09 -6.16 -6.07
CA ILE A 9 5.92 -5.91 -5.21
C ILE A 9 6.17 -6.56 -3.85
N GLU A 10 5.81 -5.86 -2.78
CA GLU A 10 5.76 -6.39 -1.43
C GLU A 10 4.29 -6.34 -0.95
N GLU A 11 3.76 -7.48 -0.51
CA GLU A 11 2.42 -7.58 0.07
C GLU A 11 2.50 -7.98 1.54
N GLU A 12 1.90 -7.17 2.41
CA GLU A 12 1.82 -7.46 3.84
C GLU A 12 0.50 -8.15 4.18
N TYR A 13 0.57 -9.21 4.99
CA TYR A 13 -0.60 -10.01 5.37
C TYR A 13 -0.70 -10.17 6.88
N LEU A 14 -1.93 -10.08 7.39
CA LEU A 14 -2.25 -10.39 8.77
C LEU A 14 -2.70 -11.86 8.90
N LEU A 15 -2.26 -12.53 9.95
CA LEU A 15 -2.62 -13.91 10.27
C LEU A 15 -3.83 -13.92 11.20
N VAL A 16 -4.93 -14.52 10.73
CA VAL A 16 -6.20 -14.61 11.46
C VAL A 16 -6.53 -16.06 11.82
N ASP A 17 -7.12 -16.28 12.99
CA ASP A 17 -7.73 -17.56 13.33
C ASP A 17 -9.04 -17.73 12.54
N LEU A 18 -9.17 -18.80 11.75
CA LEU A 18 -10.34 -19.01 10.88
C LEU A 18 -11.62 -19.26 11.69
N GLY A 19 -11.52 -19.88 12.87
CA GLY A 19 -12.68 -20.18 13.72
C GLY A 19 -13.31 -18.92 14.34
N SER A 20 -12.47 -17.99 14.84
CA SER A 20 -12.93 -16.79 15.56
C SER A 20 -12.85 -15.51 14.75
N GLY A 21 -12.00 -15.44 13.72
CA GLY A 21 -11.78 -14.26 12.87
C GLY A 21 -10.97 -13.20 13.57
N ARG A 22 -10.14 -13.60 14.53
CA ARG A 22 -9.31 -12.70 15.33
C ARG A 22 -7.87 -12.83 14.89
N LEU A 23 -7.14 -11.72 14.96
CA LEU A 23 -5.70 -11.74 14.75
C LEU A 23 -4.99 -12.65 15.76
N LEU A 24 -4.02 -13.41 15.27
CA LEU A 24 -3.16 -14.25 16.07
C LEU A 24 -2.08 -13.40 16.74
N ALA A 25 -2.33 -12.89 17.95
CA ALA A 25 -1.35 -12.08 18.68
C ALA A 25 0.01 -12.76 18.90
N LYS A 26 0.01 -14.10 18.91
CA LYS A 26 1.20 -14.95 18.97
C LYS A 26 0.94 -16.18 18.10
N PRO A 27 1.26 -16.14 16.80
CA PRO A 27 1.19 -17.34 15.97
C PRO A 27 2.10 -18.42 16.55
N SER A 28 1.72 -19.69 16.36
CA SER A 28 2.55 -20.80 16.83
C SER A 28 3.86 -20.86 16.01
N PRO A 29 4.95 -21.42 16.58
CA PRO A 29 6.17 -21.63 15.80
C PRO A 29 5.95 -22.45 14.52
N ALA A 30 4.98 -23.38 14.53
CA ALA A 30 4.61 -24.16 13.35
C ALA A 30 4.01 -23.28 12.24
N VAL A 31 3.12 -22.35 12.58
CA VAL A 31 2.54 -21.40 11.60
C VAL A 31 3.65 -20.51 11.01
N SER A 32 4.53 -19.96 11.84
CA SER A 32 5.64 -19.14 11.34
C SER A 32 6.64 -19.92 10.49
N LEU A 33 6.89 -21.20 10.83
CA LEU A 33 7.74 -22.08 10.02
C LEU A 33 7.08 -22.40 8.68
N CYS A 34 5.79 -22.73 8.68
CA CYS A 34 5.00 -22.97 7.48
C CYS A 34 5.07 -21.80 6.49
N CYS A 35 4.86 -20.56 6.97
CA CYS A 35 5.03 -19.36 6.13
C CYS A 35 6.44 -19.28 5.49
N ARG A 36 7.49 -19.55 6.27
CA ARG A 36 8.88 -19.51 5.78
C ARG A 36 9.20 -20.61 4.78
N GLU A 37 8.66 -21.82 4.99
CA GLU A 37 8.87 -22.95 4.08
C GLU A 37 8.16 -22.73 2.74
N VAL A 38 6.93 -22.21 2.77
CA VAL A 38 6.14 -21.96 1.55
C VAL A 38 6.70 -20.78 0.74
N LEU A 39 7.09 -19.70 1.41
CA LEU A 39 7.58 -18.48 0.73
C LEU A 39 9.09 -18.52 0.46
N GLY A 40 9.86 -19.31 1.21
CA GLY A 40 11.30 -19.46 1.04
C GLY A 40 12.04 -18.13 1.14
N GLU A 41 12.82 -17.79 0.10
CA GLU A 41 13.58 -16.54 0.02
C GLU A 41 12.70 -15.27 -0.08
N TYR A 42 11.43 -15.42 -0.44
CA TYR A 42 10.47 -14.33 -0.60
C TYR A 42 9.74 -13.98 0.72
N TYR A 43 10.01 -14.72 1.79
CA TYR A 43 9.50 -14.42 3.12
C TYR A 43 10.27 -13.27 3.76
N ALA A 44 9.55 -12.28 4.29
CA ALA A 44 10.10 -11.30 5.21
C ALA A 44 9.29 -11.22 6.52
N ASP A 45 10.01 -10.96 7.62
CA ASP A 45 9.38 -10.65 8.91
C ASP A 45 8.94 -9.19 8.92
N GLU A 46 7.74 -8.94 9.43
CA GLU A 46 7.19 -7.58 9.54
C GLU A 46 7.14 -7.11 11.01
N LEU A 47 6.74 -5.85 11.22
CA LEU A 47 6.70 -5.15 12.51
C LEU A 47 6.01 -5.94 13.62
N PHE A 48 4.96 -6.72 13.29
CA PHE A 48 4.21 -7.55 14.22
C PHE A 48 4.37 -9.03 13.95
N ARG A 49 4.34 -9.86 15.00
CA ARG A 49 4.38 -11.32 14.85
C ARG A 49 3.17 -11.89 14.13
N CYS A 50 2.03 -11.21 14.20
CA CYS A 50 0.80 -11.59 13.51
C CYS A 50 0.83 -11.21 12.02
N GLN A 51 1.96 -10.73 11.51
CA GLN A 51 2.09 -10.20 10.17
C GLN A 51 3.27 -10.87 9.48
N ILE A 52 3.13 -11.07 8.18
CA ILE A 52 4.19 -11.53 7.29
C ILE A 52 4.23 -10.60 6.07
N GLU A 53 5.38 -10.54 5.41
CA GLU A 53 5.54 -9.87 4.14
C GLU A 53 5.96 -10.88 3.07
N LEU A 54 5.32 -10.81 1.90
CA LEU A 54 5.73 -11.51 0.69
C LEU A 54 6.43 -10.51 -0.23
N ALA A 55 7.76 -10.58 -0.29
CA ALA A 55 8.58 -9.74 -1.15
C ALA A 55 8.91 -10.49 -2.46
N SER A 56 8.40 -9.99 -3.59
CA SER A 56 8.52 -10.67 -4.87
C SER A 56 9.95 -10.67 -5.44
N PRO A 57 10.25 -11.53 -6.44
CA PRO A 57 11.39 -11.29 -7.33
C PRO A 57 11.16 -10.04 -8.19
N VAL A 58 12.14 -9.71 -9.02
CA VAL A 58 12.05 -8.62 -10.00
C VAL A 58 11.34 -9.12 -11.26
N PHE A 59 10.34 -8.38 -11.73
CA PHE A 59 9.52 -8.69 -12.89
C PHE A 59 9.76 -7.75 -14.06
N ASP A 60 9.55 -8.29 -15.26
CA ASP A 60 9.52 -7.55 -16.52
C ASP A 60 8.09 -7.30 -17.03
N SER A 61 7.09 -8.06 -16.56
CA SER A 61 5.68 -7.93 -16.96
C SER A 61 4.68 -8.21 -15.84
N LEU A 62 3.48 -7.66 -15.95
CA LEU A 62 2.37 -7.97 -15.03
C LEU A 62 1.96 -9.44 -15.07
N GLN A 63 2.15 -10.12 -16.21
CA GLN A 63 1.87 -11.56 -16.32
C GLN A 63 2.78 -12.38 -15.39
N GLN A 64 4.08 -12.06 -15.31
CA GLN A 64 5.01 -12.74 -14.40
C GLN A 64 4.60 -12.51 -12.94
N ALA A 65 4.25 -11.26 -12.60
CA ALA A 65 3.76 -10.92 -11.27
C ALA A 65 2.47 -11.67 -10.93
N GLN A 66 1.51 -11.73 -11.86
CA GLN A 66 0.26 -12.47 -11.69
C GLN A 66 0.52 -13.95 -11.39
N CYS A 67 1.31 -14.63 -12.22
CA CYS A 67 1.64 -16.04 -12.00
C CYS A 67 2.29 -16.28 -10.63
N PHE A 68 3.27 -15.45 -10.28
CA PHE A 68 3.98 -15.57 -9.00
C PHE A 68 3.04 -15.39 -7.81
N PHE A 69 2.27 -14.31 -7.77
CA PHE A 69 1.39 -14.03 -6.63
C PHE A 69 0.20 -14.98 -6.55
N SER A 70 -0.39 -15.40 -7.68
CA SER A 70 -1.44 -16.40 -7.68
C SER A 70 -0.95 -17.73 -7.09
N GLU A 71 0.24 -18.19 -7.48
CA GLU A 71 0.85 -19.41 -6.94
C GLU A 71 1.16 -19.25 -5.44
N ARG A 72 1.86 -18.18 -5.05
CA ARG A 72 2.31 -17.99 -3.66
C ARG A 72 1.16 -17.76 -2.69
N ARG A 73 0.15 -16.95 -3.06
CA ARG A 73 -1.07 -16.77 -2.26
C ARG A 73 -1.78 -18.11 -2.09
N TYR A 74 -1.99 -18.86 -3.18
CA TYR A 74 -2.66 -20.16 -3.12
C TYR A 74 -1.92 -21.16 -2.22
N CYS A 75 -0.61 -21.36 -2.42
CA CYS A 75 0.17 -22.29 -1.62
C CYS A 75 0.14 -21.92 -0.13
N LEU A 76 0.23 -20.62 0.18
CA LEU A 76 0.24 -20.13 1.54
C LEU A 76 -1.13 -20.31 2.21
N GLU A 77 -2.22 -20.00 1.51
CA GLU A 77 -3.58 -20.22 2.00
C GLU A 77 -3.85 -21.70 2.32
N GLN A 78 -3.47 -22.62 1.42
CA GLN A 78 -3.64 -24.05 1.65
C GLN A 78 -2.86 -24.51 2.89
N ALA A 79 -1.58 -24.14 2.99
CA ALA A 79 -0.74 -24.57 4.09
C ALA A 79 -1.16 -23.96 5.45
N LEU A 80 -1.63 -22.71 5.46
CA LEU A 80 -2.14 -22.07 6.68
C LEU A 80 -3.50 -22.64 7.11
N ALA A 81 -4.35 -23.05 6.16
CA ALA A 81 -5.65 -23.65 6.46
C ALA A 81 -5.53 -24.96 7.26
N GLU A 82 -4.47 -25.75 7.06
CA GLU A 82 -4.16 -26.95 7.86
C GLU A 82 -3.93 -26.63 9.35
N HIS A 83 -3.55 -25.39 9.65
CA HIS A 83 -3.38 -24.88 11.01
C HIS A 83 -4.58 -24.08 11.52
N GLY A 84 -5.69 -24.02 10.76
CA GLY A 84 -6.85 -23.19 11.08
C GLY A 84 -6.57 -21.69 10.97
N VAL A 85 -5.57 -21.29 10.17
CA VAL A 85 -5.14 -19.90 10.00
C VAL A 85 -5.52 -19.39 8.61
N GLY A 86 -6.01 -18.16 8.55
CA GLY A 86 -6.33 -17.45 7.32
C GLY A 86 -5.33 -16.34 7.03
N LEU A 87 -5.18 -16.04 5.74
CA LEU A 87 -4.34 -14.98 5.22
C LEU A 87 -5.19 -13.73 4.94
N TYR A 88 -5.13 -12.74 5.81
CA TYR A 88 -5.95 -11.53 5.71
C TYR A 88 -5.15 -10.39 5.06
N CYS A 89 -5.57 -9.96 3.86
CA CYS A 89 -4.93 -8.88 3.11
C CYS A 89 -5.87 -7.67 3.01
N ALA A 90 -5.72 -6.69 3.91
CA ALA A 90 -6.37 -5.39 3.82
C ALA A 90 -5.64 -4.38 4.71
N GLY A 91 -5.84 -3.08 4.49
CA GLY A 91 -5.13 -2.02 5.22
C GLY A 91 -5.28 -2.09 6.74
N SER A 92 -6.40 -2.62 7.24
CA SER A 92 -6.64 -2.89 8.65
C SER A 92 -7.54 -4.10 8.83
N HIS A 93 -7.40 -4.74 9.98
CA HIS A 93 -8.37 -5.72 10.47
C HIS A 93 -9.46 -5.00 11.29
N PRO A 94 -10.76 -5.25 11.05
CA PRO A 94 -11.87 -4.39 11.49
C PRO A 94 -11.94 -4.23 13.02
N ASN A 95 -11.59 -5.27 13.78
CA ASN A 95 -11.61 -5.30 15.24
C ASN A 95 -10.30 -5.83 15.86
N ALA A 96 -9.16 -5.52 15.25
CA ALA A 96 -7.85 -5.88 15.80
C ALA A 96 -7.71 -5.47 17.27
N GLU A 97 -7.42 -6.43 18.15
CA GLU A 97 -7.00 -6.15 19.53
C GLU A 97 -5.53 -5.71 19.54
N TRP A 98 -5.25 -4.51 19.02
CA TRP A 98 -3.90 -4.00 18.78
C TRP A 98 -3.02 -3.99 20.05
N LEU A 99 -3.60 -3.73 21.23
CA LEU A 99 -2.89 -3.79 22.52
C LEU A 99 -2.33 -5.18 22.87
N ARG A 100 -2.89 -6.25 22.30
CA ARG A 100 -2.43 -7.62 22.55
C ARG A 100 -1.32 -8.06 21.59
N GLN A 101 -1.17 -7.36 20.47
CA GLN A 101 -0.20 -7.71 19.44
C GLN A 101 1.23 -7.48 19.92
N ARG A 102 2.17 -8.25 19.37
CA ARG A 102 3.56 -8.27 19.83
C ARG A 102 4.50 -7.87 18.69
N PRO A 103 5.58 -7.13 18.99
CA PRO A 103 6.59 -6.83 18.00
C PRO A 103 7.20 -8.11 17.45
N GLY A 104 7.59 -8.07 16.17
CA GLY A 104 8.37 -9.09 15.50
C GLY A 104 9.64 -9.45 16.27
N ALA A 105 10.21 -10.61 15.95
CA ALA A 105 11.35 -11.16 16.71
C ALA A 105 12.66 -10.36 16.49
N ALA A 106 12.79 -9.68 15.35
CA ALA A 106 13.98 -8.94 14.99
C ALA A 106 14.27 -7.78 15.97
N PRO A 107 15.54 -7.53 16.34
CA PRO A 107 15.90 -6.47 17.28
C PRO A 107 15.38 -5.09 16.88
N HIS A 108 15.44 -4.76 15.59
CA HIS A 108 15.03 -3.44 15.10
C HIS A 108 13.51 -3.20 15.27
N HIS A 109 12.65 -4.22 15.12
CA HIS A 109 11.21 -4.09 15.42
C HIS A 109 10.96 -3.76 16.90
N ARG A 110 11.70 -4.38 17.82
CA ARG A 110 11.59 -4.04 19.26
C ARG A 110 12.07 -2.63 19.58
N GLN A 111 13.10 -2.16 18.85
CA GLN A 111 13.58 -0.80 18.98
C GLN A 111 12.50 0.21 18.57
N LEU A 112 11.81 -0.02 17.45
CA LEU A 112 10.69 0.83 17.00
C LEU A 112 9.58 0.94 18.07
N PHE A 113 9.24 -0.15 18.76
CA PHE A 113 8.26 -0.11 19.85
C PHE A 113 8.73 0.70 21.06
N THR A 114 10.04 0.72 21.30
CA THR A 114 10.66 1.50 22.38
C THR A 114 10.72 2.98 22.01
N ASP A 115 11.00 3.30 20.75
CA ASP A 115 11.16 4.68 20.31
C ASP A 115 9.81 5.39 20.10
N TYR A 116 8.82 4.68 19.53
CA TYR A 116 7.53 5.27 19.13
C TYR A 116 6.34 4.86 19.99
N GLN A 117 6.55 3.98 20.98
CA GLN A 117 5.58 3.68 22.04
C GLN A 117 4.17 3.35 21.51
N TYR A 118 3.16 4.15 21.85
CA TYR A 118 1.77 3.91 21.45
C TYR A 118 1.56 3.95 19.94
N VAL A 119 2.29 4.80 19.22
CA VAL A 119 2.22 4.90 17.74
C VAL A 119 2.61 3.56 17.13
N ALA A 120 3.74 2.98 17.55
CA ALA A 120 4.15 1.65 17.12
C ALA A 120 3.13 0.57 17.48
N ARG A 121 2.64 0.54 18.72
CA ARG A 121 1.70 -0.49 19.20
C ARG A 121 0.36 -0.50 18.45
N ARG A 122 -0.11 0.67 18.00
CA ARG A 122 -1.41 0.81 17.33
C ARG A 122 -1.34 0.54 15.83
N SER A 123 -0.14 0.46 15.25
CA SER A 123 0.08 0.40 13.80
C SER A 123 -0.06 -1.01 13.18
N VAL A 124 -1.03 -1.78 13.65
CA VAL A 124 -1.34 -3.12 13.09
C VAL A 124 -2.07 -2.92 11.76
N ALA A 125 -1.31 -2.71 10.69
CA ALA A 125 -1.81 -2.36 9.38
C ALA A 125 -0.98 -3.03 8.28
N SER A 126 -1.61 -3.36 7.16
CA SER A 126 -0.94 -3.96 6.00
C SER A 126 -0.90 -3.03 4.80
N GLY A 127 0.24 -2.91 4.14
CA GLY A 127 0.44 -2.18 2.90
C GLY A 127 0.60 -3.04 1.65
N LEU A 128 0.52 -2.36 0.51
CA LEU A 128 1.08 -2.79 -0.76
C LEU A 128 2.24 -1.85 -1.09
N HIS A 129 3.43 -2.40 -1.31
CA HIS A 129 4.58 -1.62 -1.80
C HIS A 129 4.96 -2.03 -3.21
N VAL A 130 5.34 -1.05 -4.03
CA VAL A 130 5.78 -1.29 -5.41
C VAL A 130 7.09 -0.58 -5.66
N HIS A 131 8.11 -1.37 -6.02
CA HIS A 131 9.41 -0.89 -6.44
C HIS A 131 9.44 -0.81 -7.96
N VAL A 132 9.88 0.31 -8.52
CA VAL A 132 10.17 0.41 -9.97
C VAL A 132 11.63 0.82 -10.16
N GLY A 133 12.37 -0.03 -10.88
CA GLY A 133 13.77 0.20 -11.24
C GLY A 133 13.90 1.41 -12.15
N VAL A 134 14.90 2.23 -11.89
CA VAL A 134 15.16 3.45 -12.68
C VAL A 134 16.59 3.46 -13.21
N PRO A 135 16.86 4.10 -14.36
CA PRO A 135 18.22 4.23 -14.88
C PRO A 135 19.15 4.94 -13.89
N ALA A 136 20.44 4.59 -13.88
CA ALA A 136 21.43 5.17 -12.96
C ALA A 136 21.57 6.69 -13.09
N ALA A 137 21.33 7.25 -14.28
CA ALA A 137 21.35 8.69 -14.53
C ALA A 137 20.08 9.42 -14.05
N CYS A 138 19.03 8.70 -13.62
CA CYS A 138 17.79 9.28 -13.15
C CYS A 138 17.97 9.88 -11.75
N ASP A 139 17.74 11.18 -11.62
CA ASP A 139 17.58 11.80 -10.30
C ASP A 139 16.23 11.37 -9.71
N ARG A 140 16.28 10.47 -8.73
CA ARG A 140 15.10 9.90 -8.08
C ARG A 140 14.24 10.94 -7.37
N ILE A 141 14.80 12.04 -6.88
CA ILE A 141 14.02 13.09 -6.23
C ILE A 141 13.24 13.90 -7.26
N ARG A 142 13.87 14.23 -8.39
CA ARG A 142 13.16 14.90 -9.50
C ARG A 142 12.05 14.03 -10.09
N LEU A 143 12.29 12.72 -10.19
CA LEU A 143 11.26 11.76 -10.57
C LEU A 143 10.10 11.76 -9.57
N ILE A 144 10.38 11.67 -8.27
CA ILE A 144 9.36 11.73 -7.21
C ILE A 144 8.53 13.01 -7.31
N ASN A 145 9.15 14.16 -7.52
CA ASN A 145 8.43 15.43 -7.71
C ASN A 145 7.48 15.41 -8.91
N SER A 146 7.80 14.66 -9.97
CA SER A 146 6.95 14.51 -11.15
C SER A 146 5.77 13.56 -10.91
N LEU A 147 5.90 12.65 -9.93
CA LEU A 147 4.90 11.63 -9.60
C LEU A 147 3.96 12.05 -8.46
N VAL A 148 4.41 12.95 -7.59
CA VAL A 148 3.77 13.23 -6.29
C VAL A 148 2.28 13.56 -6.39
N TYR A 149 1.89 14.32 -7.43
CA TYR A 149 0.50 14.70 -7.69
C TYR A 149 -0.44 13.50 -7.86
N TRP A 150 0.05 12.40 -8.44
CA TRP A 150 -0.76 11.22 -8.77
C TRP A 150 -0.82 10.19 -7.62
N LEU A 151 -0.03 10.36 -6.56
CA LEU A 151 0.00 9.42 -5.45
C LEU A 151 -1.38 9.21 -4.78
N PRO A 152 -2.18 10.26 -4.51
CA PRO A 152 -3.47 10.04 -3.88
C PRO A 152 -4.46 9.27 -4.76
N LEU A 153 -4.31 9.30 -6.09
CA LEU A 153 -5.13 8.48 -6.98
C LEU A 153 -4.81 6.98 -6.80
N LEU A 154 -3.54 6.62 -6.62
CA LEU A 154 -3.15 5.24 -6.30
C LEU A 154 -3.67 4.80 -4.92
N LEU A 155 -3.73 5.73 -3.95
CA LEU A 155 -4.38 5.47 -2.67
C LEU A 155 -5.88 5.19 -2.84
N VAL A 156 -6.59 6.02 -3.63
CA VAL A 156 -8.03 5.85 -3.94
C VAL A 156 -8.30 4.45 -4.47
N LEU A 157 -7.45 3.92 -5.36
CA LEU A 157 -7.62 2.59 -5.94
C LEU A 157 -7.40 1.46 -4.90
N SER A 158 -6.62 1.70 -3.86
CA SER A 158 -6.21 0.68 -2.90
C SER A 158 -7.08 0.61 -1.63
N THR A 159 -7.97 1.58 -1.38
CA THR A 159 -8.58 1.74 -0.04
C THR A 159 -9.27 0.46 0.44
N SER A 160 -8.85 -0.03 1.61
CA SER A 160 -9.33 -1.30 2.16
C SER A 160 -9.39 -1.33 3.70
N SER A 161 -9.34 -0.17 4.36
CA SER A 161 -9.30 -0.07 5.82
C SER A 161 -10.34 0.87 6.43
N PRO A 162 -11.65 0.68 6.18
CA PRO A 162 -12.66 1.60 6.70
C PRO A 162 -13.08 1.33 8.14
N LEU A 163 -12.76 0.15 8.67
CA LEU A 163 -13.06 -0.24 10.05
C LEU A 163 -11.79 -0.34 10.90
N TRP A 164 -11.91 0.08 12.16
CA TRP A 164 -10.85 -0.02 13.16
C TRP A 164 -11.46 -0.10 14.56
N GLY A 165 -10.88 -0.92 15.43
CA GLY A 165 -11.33 -1.02 16.82
C GLY A 165 -12.79 -1.47 16.98
N GLY A 166 -13.33 -2.18 15.99
CA GLY A 166 -14.71 -2.65 15.98
C GLY A 166 -15.74 -1.61 15.53
N GLN A 167 -15.31 -0.50 14.92
CA GLN A 167 -16.18 0.57 14.48
C GLN A 167 -15.86 1.01 13.05
N VAL A 168 -16.89 1.52 12.36
CA VAL A 168 -16.71 2.29 11.13
C VAL A 168 -16.03 3.61 11.49
N THR A 169 -14.87 3.86 10.91
CA THR A 169 -14.02 5.00 11.28
C THR A 169 -14.43 6.31 10.62
N GLY A 170 -15.24 6.21 9.56
CA GLY A 170 -15.51 7.30 8.63
C GLY A 170 -14.38 7.54 7.62
N TYR A 171 -13.27 6.81 7.65
CA TYR A 171 -12.22 6.87 6.63
C TYR A 171 -12.35 5.70 5.66
N MET A 172 -11.82 5.83 4.44
CA MET A 172 -11.71 4.73 3.48
C MET A 172 -10.35 4.03 3.60
N SER A 173 -9.31 4.79 3.98
CA SER A 173 -8.02 4.25 4.42
C SER A 173 -7.67 4.74 5.83
N TYR A 174 -8.02 3.96 6.85
CA TYR A 174 -7.58 4.21 8.22
C TYR A 174 -6.10 3.87 8.42
N ARG A 175 -5.52 2.97 7.60
CA ARG A 175 -4.06 2.73 7.57
C ARG A 175 -3.31 4.04 7.40
N ARG A 176 -3.74 4.91 6.48
CA ARG A 176 -3.07 6.20 6.25
C ARG A 176 -3.28 7.21 7.37
N VAL A 177 -4.33 7.07 8.18
CA VAL A 177 -4.49 7.80 9.44
C VAL A 177 -3.43 7.34 10.45
N LEU A 178 -3.25 6.02 10.63
CA LEU A 178 -2.22 5.46 11.51
C LEU A 178 -0.81 5.86 11.07
N CYS A 179 -0.51 5.78 9.77
CA CYS A 179 0.77 6.21 9.22
C CYS A 179 1.06 7.69 9.53
N GLY A 180 0.04 8.56 9.53
CA GLY A 180 0.20 9.98 9.83
C GLY A 180 0.72 10.30 11.24
N GLU A 181 0.65 9.35 12.17
CA GLU A 181 1.18 9.49 13.54
C GLU A 181 2.69 9.22 13.62
N TRP A 182 3.26 8.59 12.59
CA TRP A 182 4.70 8.32 12.54
C TRP A 182 5.47 9.51 11.98
N PRO A 183 6.66 9.81 12.52
CA PRO A 183 7.52 10.82 11.92
C PRO A 183 7.92 10.39 10.51
N HIS A 184 7.84 11.34 9.58
CA HIS A 184 8.25 11.15 8.19
C HIS A 184 7.52 10.02 7.44
N MET A 185 6.33 9.60 7.85
CA MET A 185 5.51 8.60 7.15
C MET A 185 4.36 9.21 6.32
N GLY A 186 4.58 10.43 5.79
CA GLY A 186 3.64 11.19 4.97
C GLY A 186 4.06 11.31 3.50
N LEU A 187 3.56 12.33 2.81
CA LEU A 187 4.05 12.68 1.47
C LEU A 187 5.54 13.07 1.50
N PRO A 188 6.29 12.82 0.42
CA PRO A 188 7.70 13.20 0.36
C PRO A 188 7.88 14.72 0.45
N GLU A 189 8.98 15.13 1.07
CA GLU A 189 9.36 16.54 1.14
C GLU A 189 9.66 17.09 -0.27
N PRO A 190 9.27 18.34 -0.57
CA PRO A 190 9.43 18.95 -1.88
C PRO A 190 10.89 19.42 -2.09
N LEU A 191 11.82 18.47 -2.16
CA LEU A 191 13.25 18.71 -2.35
C LEU A 191 13.58 18.82 -3.85
N PRO A 192 14.48 19.71 -4.29
CA PRO A 192 14.70 19.94 -5.72
C PRO A 192 15.44 18.81 -6.46
N ASP A 193 16.30 18.07 -5.77
CA ASP A 193 17.19 17.08 -6.38
C ASP A 193 17.81 16.13 -5.34
N TRP A 194 18.57 15.14 -5.84
CA TRP A 194 19.29 14.17 -5.02
C TRP A 194 20.29 14.81 -4.04
N PRO A 195 21.13 15.79 -4.41
CA PRO A 195 21.97 16.51 -3.45
C PRO A 195 21.20 17.17 -2.31
N ALA A 196 20.03 17.77 -2.56
CA ALA A 196 19.19 18.33 -1.50
C ALA A 196 18.67 17.26 -0.55
N TYR A 197 18.25 16.11 -1.07
CA TYR A 197 17.90 14.95 -0.24
C TYR A 197 19.06 14.46 0.63
N GLN A 198 20.27 14.36 0.08
CA GLN A 198 21.44 13.97 0.85
C GLN A 198 21.77 14.98 1.96
N ARG A 199 21.66 16.29 1.68
CA ARG A 199 21.83 17.33 2.71
C ARG A 199 20.77 17.24 3.81
N TYR A 200 19.50 17.04 3.44
CA TYR A 200 18.41 16.90 4.41
C TYR A 200 18.60 15.65 5.28
N ARG A 201 18.94 14.51 4.68
CA ARG A 201 19.27 13.29 5.41
C ARG A 201 20.45 13.49 6.36
N ALA A 202 21.55 14.08 5.89
CA ALA A 202 22.74 14.34 6.69
C ALA A 202 22.45 15.27 7.88
N LEU A 203 21.58 16.27 7.70
CA LEU A 203 21.13 17.14 8.78
C LEU A 203 20.45 16.33 9.90
N LEU A 204 19.46 15.50 9.56
CA LEU A 204 18.72 14.70 10.54
C LEU A 204 19.59 13.64 11.21
N GLN A 205 20.57 13.09 10.49
CA GLN A 205 21.53 12.16 11.06
C GLN A 205 22.47 12.84 12.05
N ARG A 206 22.99 14.03 11.70
CA ARG A 206 23.86 14.80 12.58
C ARG A 206 23.14 15.30 13.84
N SER A 207 21.83 15.56 13.76
CA SER A 207 21.03 15.96 14.92
C SER A 207 20.51 14.79 15.77
N GLY A 208 20.75 13.54 15.35
CA GLY A 208 20.21 12.34 16.01
C GLY A 208 18.72 12.13 15.77
N SER A 209 18.10 12.86 14.84
CA SER A 209 16.68 12.71 14.48
C SER A 209 16.42 11.55 13.53
N LEU A 210 17.46 11.05 12.85
CA LEU A 210 17.40 9.87 11.99
C LEU A 210 18.63 8.99 12.27
N ALA A 211 18.41 7.68 12.41
CA ALA A 211 19.50 6.71 12.55
C ALA A 211 20.42 6.70 11.30
N ALA A 212 21.64 6.18 11.44
CA ALA A 212 22.62 6.13 10.35
C ALA A 212 22.13 5.28 9.15
N ASP A 213 21.47 4.17 9.47
CA ASP A 213 20.77 3.24 8.56
C ASP A 213 19.27 3.56 8.42
N GLY A 214 18.80 4.60 9.10
CA GLY A 214 17.41 5.05 9.05
C GLY A 214 16.99 5.48 7.63
N ALA A 215 15.73 5.19 7.31
CA ALA A 215 15.07 5.58 6.08
C ALA A 215 13.89 6.51 6.37
N PHE A 216 13.58 7.39 5.43
CA PHE A 216 12.32 8.11 5.44
C PHE A 216 11.20 7.14 5.05
N TRP A 217 10.12 7.11 5.83
CA TRP A 217 8.95 6.27 5.54
C TRP A 217 7.93 6.99 4.64
N TRP A 218 8.41 7.84 3.74
CA TRP A 218 7.55 8.59 2.83
C TRP A 218 6.67 7.66 1.98
N ALA A 219 5.49 8.16 1.64
CA ALA A 219 4.49 7.50 0.79
C ALA A 219 5.00 7.17 -0.63
N LEU A 220 6.04 7.88 -1.07
CA LEU A 220 6.88 7.54 -2.22
C LEU A 220 8.31 7.94 -1.85
N ARG A 221 9.28 7.02 -1.98
CA ARG A 221 10.67 7.27 -1.57
C ARG A 221 11.70 6.71 -2.55
N PRO A 222 12.93 7.23 -2.57
CA PRO A 222 14.04 6.49 -3.15
C PRO A 222 14.35 5.28 -2.27
N SER A 223 14.43 4.08 -2.84
CA SER A 223 14.85 2.91 -2.08
C SER A 223 16.30 3.06 -1.61
N HIS A 224 16.56 2.70 -0.36
CA HIS A 224 17.92 2.72 0.19
C HIS A 224 18.77 1.57 -0.36
N ARG A 225 18.14 0.40 -0.58
CA ARG A 225 18.82 -0.84 -0.94
C ARG A 225 18.88 -1.06 -2.45
N TYR A 226 17.87 -0.62 -3.18
CA TYR A 226 17.72 -0.88 -4.62
C TYR A 226 17.75 0.42 -5.43
N PRO A 227 18.18 0.38 -6.70
CA PRO A 227 18.13 1.52 -7.61
C PRO A 227 16.69 1.75 -8.11
N THR A 228 15.74 1.89 -7.18
CA THR A 228 14.31 2.01 -7.45
C THR A 228 13.76 3.28 -6.79
N VAL A 229 12.59 3.70 -7.27
CA VAL A 229 11.62 4.44 -6.45
C VAL A 229 10.58 3.47 -5.91
N GLU A 230 10.09 3.71 -4.71
CA GLU A 230 9.27 2.77 -3.94
C GLU A 230 7.99 3.46 -3.47
N LEU A 231 6.86 2.99 -4.00
CA LEU A 231 5.51 3.41 -3.62
C LEU A 231 5.11 2.70 -2.32
N ARG A 232 4.65 3.45 -1.32
CA ARG A 232 4.23 2.93 0.00
C ARG A 232 2.87 3.46 0.48
N ILE A 233 2.20 4.25 -0.36
CA ILE A 233 0.95 4.92 0.00
C ILE A 233 -0.24 3.96 0.08
N CYS A 234 -0.20 2.83 -0.63
CA CYS A 234 -1.37 1.98 -0.81
C CYS A 234 -1.68 1.12 0.43
N ASP A 235 -2.97 0.88 0.67
CA ASP A 235 -3.40 -0.18 1.59
C ASP A 235 -3.14 -1.56 0.95
N GLY A 236 -3.14 -2.62 1.75
CA GLY A 236 -3.16 -4.00 1.24
C GLY A 236 -4.42 -4.28 0.40
N CYS A 237 -4.27 -5.06 -0.67
CA CYS A 237 -5.35 -5.36 -1.61
C CYS A 237 -5.77 -6.83 -1.49
N PRO A 238 -7.00 -7.12 -1.00
CA PRO A 238 -7.49 -8.49 -0.92
C PRO A 238 -7.50 -9.17 -2.29
N GLN A 239 -8.03 -8.48 -3.31
CA GLN A 239 -8.01 -8.96 -4.69
C GLN A 239 -6.64 -8.72 -5.35
N LEU A 240 -6.05 -9.76 -5.93
CA LEU A 240 -4.75 -9.66 -6.61
C LEU A 240 -4.81 -8.73 -7.85
N GLU A 241 -5.93 -8.73 -8.57
CA GLU A 241 -6.13 -7.85 -9.73
C GLU A 241 -5.97 -6.36 -9.39
N ASP A 242 -6.41 -5.94 -8.19
CA ASP A 242 -6.29 -4.56 -7.73
C ASP A 242 -4.82 -4.21 -7.42
N ALA A 243 -4.08 -5.14 -6.80
CA ALA A 243 -2.64 -4.97 -6.55
C ALA A 243 -1.85 -4.84 -7.86
N LEU A 244 -2.12 -5.72 -8.83
CA LEU A 244 -1.48 -5.70 -10.16
C LEU A 244 -1.83 -4.43 -10.94
N CYS A 245 -3.07 -3.96 -10.83
CA CYS A 245 -3.52 -2.69 -11.40
C CYS A 245 -2.69 -1.51 -10.86
N ILE A 246 -2.53 -1.42 -9.54
CA ILE A 246 -1.73 -0.36 -8.91
C ILE A 246 -0.26 -0.45 -9.33
N ALA A 247 0.32 -1.65 -9.32
CA ALA A 247 1.71 -1.85 -9.73
C ALA A 247 1.93 -1.47 -11.20
N GLY A 248 1.02 -1.86 -12.09
CA GLY A 248 1.05 -1.52 -13.51
C GLY A 248 0.92 -0.02 -13.78
N LEU A 249 -0.04 0.64 -13.12
CA LEU A 249 -0.20 2.10 -13.22
C LEU A 249 1.03 2.85 -12.71
N PHE A 250 1.57 2.45 -11.55
CA PHE A 250 2.74 3.09 -10.98
C PHE A 250 3.98 2.91 -11.87
N ARG A 251 4.20 1.71 -12.40
CA ARG A 251 5.26 1.42 -13.38
C ARG A 251 5.11 2.30 -14.62
N HIS A 252 3.93 2.36 -15.21
CA HIS A 252 3.64 3.18 -16.38
C HIS A 252 3.94 4.67 -16.13
N LEU A 253 3.53 5.20 -14.97
CA LEU A 253 3.83 6.58 -14.59
C LEU A 253 5.33 6.85 -14.46
N VAL A 254 6.07 5.92 -13.83
CA VAL A 254 7.53 6.04 -13.71
C VAL A 254 8.18 6.02 -15.09
N GLU A 255 7.80 5.08 -15.95
CA GLU A 255 8.34 4.97 -17.32
C GLU A 255 8.07 6.24 -18.14
N ALA A 256 6.84 6.75 -18.11
CA ALA A 256 6.48 7.98 -18.81
C ALA A 256 7.26 9.20 -18.29
N CYS A 257 7.42 9.35 -16.97
CA CYS A 257 8.20 10.44 -16.39
C CYS A 257 9.71 10.34 -16.66
N VAL A 258 10.27 9.12 -16.70
CA VAL A 258 11.68 8.91 -17.06
C VAL A 258 11.91 9.20 -18.55
N ALA A 259 11.03 8.74 -19.44
CA ALA A 259 11.13 8.95 -20.87
C ALA A 259 11.03 10.44 -21.27
N ALA A 260 10.19 11.20 -20.57
CA ALA A 260 10.01 12.64 -20.81
C ALA A 260 11.30 13.49 -20.63
N SER A 261 12.38 12.92 -20.07
CA SER A 261 13.68 13.60 -19.86
C SER A 261 13.49 15.00 -19.26
N ASN A 262 12.59 15.11 -18.28
CA ASN A 262 12.09 16.40 -17.82
C ASN A 262 13.26 17.34 -17.49
N PRO A 263 13.39 18.51 -18.15
CA PRO A 263 14.20 19.58 -17.60
C PRO A 263 13.69 19.85 -16.17
N ALA A 264 14.58 20.26 -15.27
CA ALA A 264 14.25 20.41 -13.85
C ALA A 264 12.99 21.27 -13.68
N THR A 265 11.83 20.64 -13.52
CA THR A 265 10.60 21.34 -13.17
C THR A 265 10.87 21.88 -11.77
N PRO A 266 10.83 23.20 -11.56
CA PRO A 266 11.01 23.76 -10.24
C PRO A 266 10.05 23.07 -9.28
N VAL A 267 10.51 22.86 -8.05
CA VAL A 267 9.64 22.39 -6.97
C VAL A 267 8.42 23.29 -6.94
N ASN A 268 7.27 22.74 -7.31
CA ASN A 268 6.02 23.48 -7.41
C ASN A 268 5.27 23.33 -6.08
N ARG A 269 5.31 24.38 -5.27
CA ARG A 269 4.69 24.40 -3.94
C ARG A 269 3.17 24.24 -4.03
N GLU A 270 2.56 24.79 -5.08
CA GLU A 270 1.13 24.65 -5.35
C GLU A 270 0.74 23.20 -5.60
N ILE A 271 1.52 22.44 -6.39
CA ILE A 271 1.30 21.01 -6.62
C ILE A 271 1.41 20.24 -5.30
N HIS A 272 2.34 20.61 -4.41
CA HIS A 272 2.43 19.99 -3.10
C HIS A 272 1.17 20.25 -2.24
N TRP A 273 0.67 21.49 -2.19
CA TRP A 273 -0.59 21.83 -1.49
C TRP A 273 -1.78 21.05 -2.04
N ILE A 274 -1.89 20.99 -3.38
CA ILE A 274 -2.94 20.22 -4.05
C ILE A 274 -2.84 18.74 -3.70
N THR A 275 -1.62 18.19 -3.68
CA THR A 275 -1.40 16.79 -3.34
C THR A 275 -1.77 16.50 -1.88
N GLN A 276 -1.46 17.41 -0.95
CA GLN A 276 -1.85 17.27 0.46
C GLN A 276 -3.38 17.26 0.61
N GLU A 277 -4.08 18.15 -0.08
CA GLU A 277 -5.54 18.20 -0.07
C GLU A 277 -6.15 16.93 -0.68
N ASN A 278 -5.68 16.53 -1.87
CA ASN A 278 -6.15 15.31 -2.52
C ASN A 278 -5.79 14.05 -1.71
N TYR A 279 -4.67 14.03 -0.99
CA TYR A 279 -4.28 12.94 -0.08
C TYR A 279 -5.29 12.80 1.07
N TRP A 280 -5.64 13.90 1.73
CA TRP A 280 -6.66 13.89 2.77
C TRP A 280 -8.02 13.43 2.22
N ARG A 281 -8.44 13.94 1.06
CA ARG A 281 -9.70 13.52 0.43
C ARG A 281 -9.70 12.05 0.04
N ALA A 282 -8.59 11.54 -0.48
CA ALA A 282 -8.42 10.13 -0.83
C ALA A 282 -8.54 9.23 0.40
N LEU A 283 -7.82 9.53 1.49
CA LEU A 283 -7.87 8.66 2.68
C LEU A 283 -9.22 8.76 3.41
N ARG A 284 -9.91 9.91 3.36
CA ARG A 284 -11.22 10.14 4.02
C ARG A 284 -12.41 9.64 3.23
N HIS A 285 -12.46 9.91 1.93
CA HIS A 285 -13.64 9.69 1.09
C HIS A 285 -13.40 8.67 -0.02
N GLY A 286 -12.16 8.22 -0.22
CA GLY A 286 -11.80 7.27 -1.27
C GLY A 286 -12.29 7.77 -2.62
N ARG A 287 -12.89 6.87 -3.39
CA ARG A 287 -13.39 7.17 -4.73
C ARG A 287 -14.59 8.13 -4.79
N HIS A 288 -15.25 8.38 -3.66
CA HIS A 288 -16.46 9.22 -3.57
C HIS A 288 -16.15 10.71 -3.42
N ALA A 289 -14.87 11.08 -3.32
CA ALA A 289 -14.44 12.46 -3.22
C ALA A 289 -14.46 13.18 -4.58
N GLU A 290 -14.49 14.51 -4.50
CA GLU A 290 -14.02 15.38 -5.58
C GLU A 290 -12.56 15.79 -5.32
N PHE A 291 -11.73 15.75 -6.35
CA PHE A 291 -10.30 16.05 -6.29
C PHE A 291 -9.99 17.31 -7.08
N ILE A 292 -8.88 17.97 -6.74
CA ILE A 292 -8.38 19.10 -7.50
C ILE A 292 -7.65 18.56 -8.74
N GLY A 293 -8.25 18.76 -9.91
CA GLY A 293 -7.75 18.26 -11.20
C GLY A 293 -6.50 18.98 -11.69
N VAL A 294 -5.78 18.37 -12.64
CA VAL A 294 -4.52 18.90 -13.17
C VAL A 294 -4.78 20.05 -14.15
N HIS A 295 -5.94 20.06 -14.80
CA HIS A 295 -6.37 21.10 -15.72
C HIS A 295 -7.16 22.18 -14.97
N GLN A 296 -6.64 23.41 -14.97
CA GLN A 296 -7.28 24.60 -14.38
C GLN A 296 -7.66 24.46 -12.90
N GLN A 297 -7.14 23.44 -12.20
CA GLN A 297 -7.40 23.16 -10.78
C GLN A 297 -8.89 23.08 -10.44
N GLN A 298 -9.72 22.64 -11.41
CA GLN A 298 -11.15 22.45 -11.20
C GLN A 298 -11.45 21.13 -10.49
N PRO A 299 -12.56 21.03 -9.73
CA PRO A 299 -12.99 19.78 -9.14
C PRO A 299 -13.21 18.68 -10.19
N VAL A 300 -12.78 17.45 -9.88
CA VAL A 300 -13.00 16.25 -10.69
C VAL A 300 -13.37 15.05 -9.83
N THR A 301 -14.21 14.16 -10.35
CA THR A 301 -14.45 12.85 -9.72
C THR A 301 -13.21 11.96 -9.83
N ALA A 302 -13.15 10.85 -9.10
CA ALA A 302 -12.10 9.85 -9.27
C ALA A 302 -12.00 9.33 -10.72
N GLU A 303 -13.14 9.15 -11.42
CA GLU A 303 -13.16 8.75 -12.84
C GLU A 303 -12.60 9.86 -13.73
N GLY A 304 -13.01 11.10 -13.51
CA GLY A 304 -12.48 12.25 -14.23
C GLY A 304 -10.97 12.43 -14.00
N TRP A 305 -10.50 12.17 -12.78
CA TRP A 305 -9.09 12.26 -12.44
C TRP A 305 -8.26 11.16 -13.11
N LEU A 306 -8.76 9.92 -13.13
CA LEU A 306 -8.16 8.82 -13.88
C LEU A 306 -8.15 9.09 -15.39
N ALA A 307 -9.20 9.71 -15.94
CA ALA A 307 -9.23 10.11 -17.35
C ALA A 307 -8.17 11.18 -17.66
N GLN A 308 -7.95 12.14 -16.76
CA GLN A 308 -6.85 13.10 -16.88
C GLN A 308 -5.48 12.42 -16.83
N LEU A 309 -5.29 11.42 -15.96
CA LEU A 309 -4.08 10.60 -15.93
C LEU A 309 -3.83 9.93 -17.27
N SER A 310 -4.83 9.22 -17.79
CA SER A 310 -4.75 8.51 -19.07
C SER A 310 -4.54 9.46 -20.24
N HIS A 311 -5.12 10.67 -20.22
CA HIS A 311 -4.89 11.66 -21.27
C HIS A 311 -3.46 12.21 -21.22
N ARG A 312 -2.94 12.48 -20.01
CA ARG A 312 -1.60 13.03 -19.81
C ARG A 312 -0.50 12.01 -20.13
N TYR A 313 -0.71 10.75 -19.76
CA TYR A 313 0.20 9.64 -20.02
C TYR A 313 -0.59 8.47 -20.63
N PRO A 314 -0.86 8.51 -21.95
CA PRO A 314 -1.60 7.45 -22.64
C PRO A 314 -0.95 6.08 -22.41
N PRO A 315 -1.75 5.00 -22.20
CA PRO A 315 -1.19 3.66 -22.13
C PRO A 315 -0.50 3.32 -23.46
N ASP A 316 0.76 2.90 -23.37
CA ASP A 316 1.61 2.57 -24.52
C ASP A 316 2.08 1.10 -24.51
N SER A 317 1.61 0.32 -23.53
CA SER A 317 1.89 -1.10 -23.37
C SER A 317 0.62 -1.88 -22.98
N VAL A 318 0.66 -3.21 -23.16
CA VAL A 318 -0.42 -4.10 -22.73
C VAL A 318 -0.62 -4.04 -21.22
N ASP A 319 0.49 -4.01 -20.45
CA ASP A 319 0.45 -3.88 -18.99
C ASP A 319 -0.23 -2.57 -18.57
N ALA A 320 0.13 -1.44 -19.18
CA ALA A 320 -0.50 -0.15 -18.90
C ALA A 320 -2.00 -0.18 -19.27
N LEU A 321 -2.36 -0.73 -20.43
CA LEU A 321 -3.76 -0.84 -20.85
C LEU A 321 -4.60 -1.65 -19.85
N HIS A 322 -4.11 -2.83 -19.44
CA HIS A 322 -4.78 -3.65 -18.45
C HIS A 322 -4.95 -2.92 -17.11
N ALA A 323 -3.90 -2.22 -16.66
CA ALA A 323 -3.94 -1.44 -15.44
C ALA A 323 -4.98 -0.30 -15.49
N PHE A 324 -5.06 0.46 -16.60
CA PHE A 324 -6.09 1.50 -16.76
C PHE A 324 -7.51 0.92 -16.83
N VAL A 325 -7.71 -0.24 -17.48
CA VAL A 325 -9.01 -0.91 -17.54
C VAL A 325 -9.47 -1.33 -16.14
N GLN A 326 -8.59 -1.97 -15.36
CA GLN A 326 -8.92 -2.37 -14.00
C GLN A 326 -9.11 -1.15 -13.08
N ALA A 327 -8.29 -0.12 -13.20
CA ALA A 327 -8.45 1.12 -12.43
C ALA A 327 -9.83 1.76 -12.68
N ARG A 328 -10.30 1.75 -13.94
CA ARG A 328 -11.63 2.24 -14.27
C ARG A 328 -12.73 1.38 -13.63
N ARG A 329 -12.57 0.06 -13.57
CA ARG A 329 -13.49 -0.85 -12.85
C ARG A 329 -13.51 -0.55 -11.35
N ILE A 330 -12.35 -0.49 -10.70
CA ILE A 330 -12.23 -0.16 -9.27
C ILE A 330 -12.92 1.16 -8.95
N VAL A 331 -12.70 2.18 -9.79
CA VAL A 331 -13.41 3.44 -9.68
C VAL A 331 -14.90 3.17 -9.85
N LEU A 332 -15.42 2.62 -10.94
CA LEU A 332 -16.88 2.51 -11.12
C LEU A 332 -17.61 1.62 -10.10
N GLU A 333 -17.01 0.49 -9.74
CA GLU A 333 -17.64 -0.60 -8.99
C GLU A 333 -17.33 -0.54 -7.48
N GLY A 334 -16.26 0.14 -7.09
CA GLY A 334 -15.84 0.30 -5.70
C GLY A 334 -14.63 -0.54 -5.32
N THR A 335 -13.99 -0.10 -4.24
CA THR A 335 -12.80 -0.69 -3.63
C THR A 335 -13.18 -1.73 -2.57
N SER A 336 -12.20 -2.42 -1.98
CA SER A 336 -12.44 -3.29 -0.82
C SER A 336 -13.10 -2.54 0.34
N ALA A 337 -12.74 -1.27 0.58
CA ALA A 337 -13.38 -0.48 1.63
C ALA A 337 -14.89 -0.31 1.40
N ASP A 338 -15.31 -0.09 0.15
CA ASP A 338 -16.74 0.01 -0.20
C ASP A 338 -17.48 -1.29 0.09
N ARG A 339 -16.88 -2.43 -0.27
CA ARG A 339 -17.44 -3.77 -0.06
C ARG A 339 -17.52 -4.13 1.42
N GLN A 340 -16.50 -3.80 2.21
CA GLN A 340 -16.50 -4.00 3.66
C GLN A 340 -17.60 -3.18 4.35
N LEU A 341 -17.77 -1.91 3.97
CA LEU A 341 -18.84 -1.06 4.51
C LEU A 341 -20.23 -1.58 4.14
N ALA A 342 -20.43 -2.00 2.88
CA ALA A 342 -21.69 -2.58 2.43
C ALA A 342 -22.00 -3.90 3.17
N CYS A 343 -21.00 -4.76 3.34
CA CYS A 343 -21.12 -6.01 4.11
C CYS A 343 -21.53 -5.74 5.56
N HIS A 344 -20.83 -4.81 6.24
CA HIS A 344 -21.15 -4.42 7.61
C HIS A 344 -22.57 -3.85 7.74
N ALA A 345 -22.98 -2.99 6.82
CA ALA A 345 -24.32 -2.38 6.83
C ALA A 345 -25.41 -3.42 6.58
N ALA A 346 -25.22 -4.34 5.63
CA ALA A 346 -26.15 -5.41 5.33
C ALA A 346 -26.31 -6.38 6.51
N ALA A 347 -25.21 -6.80 7.13
CA ALA A 347 -25.21 -7.63 8.33
C ALA A 347 -25.97 -6.96 9.49
N SER A 348 -25.74 -5.66 9.71
CA SER A 348 -26.44 -4.89 10.74
C SER A 348 -27.95 -4.79 10.44
N ALA A 349 -28.32 -4.53 9.19
CA ALA A 349 -29.72 -4.44 8.77
C ALA A 349 -30.46 -5.79 8.90
N ALA A 350 -29.72 -6.91 8.78
CA ALA A 350 -30.24 -8.25 9.01
C ALA A 350 -30.40 -8.61 10.50
N GLY A 351 -30.11 -7.68 11.43
CA GLY A 351 -30.28 -7.88 12.87
C GLY A 351 -29.13 -8.65 13.54
N LEU A 352 -27.99 -8.83 12.85
CA LEU A 352 -26.82 -9.44 13.45
C LEU A 352 -26.21 -8.53 14.53
N SER A 353 -25.64 -9.12 15.57
CA SER A 353 -24.89 -8.37 16.59
C SER A 353 -23.65 -7.69 15.97
N ALA A 354 -23.14 -6.64 16.61
CA ALA A 354 -21.93 -5.95 16.14
C ALA A 354 -20.74 -6.91 15.92
N GLN A 355 -20.57 -7.91 16.80
CA GLN A 355 -19.52 -8.91 16.65
C GLN A 355 -19.72 -9.79 15.41
N GLN A 356 -20.96 -10.21 15.13
CA GLN A 356 -21.30 -10.99 13.94
C GLN A 356 -21.15 -10.17 12.65
N ALA A 357 -21.51 -8.89 12.67
CA ALA A 357 -21.30 -7.99 11.53
C ALA A 357 -19.81 -7.80 11.20
N LEU A 358 -18.97 -7.60 12.22
CA LEU A 358 -17.52 -7.53 12.05
C LEU A 358 -16.93 -8.85 11.54
N ARG A 359 -17.44 -9.99 12.03
CA ARG A 359 -17.05 -11.32 11.56
C ARG A 359 -17.41 -11.52 10.08
N ALA A 360 -18.59 -11.09 9.65
CA ALA A 360 -19.00 -11.16 8.26
C ALA A 360 -18.05 -10.36 7.34
N VAL A 361 -17.57 -9.20 7.80
CA VAL A 361 -16.55 -8.43 7.06
C VAL A 361 -15.23 -9.19 6.95
N VAL A 362 -14.77 -9.81 8.04
CA VAL A 362 -13.54 -10.62 8.02
C VAL A 362 -13.67 -11.79 7.03
N GLU A 363 -14.78 -12.52 7.05
CA GLU A 363 -15.06 -13.61 6.12
C GLU A 363 -15.15 -13.13 4.68
N GLN A 364 -15.76 -11.96 4.45
CA GLN A 364 -15.84 -11.33 3.15
C GLN A 364 -14.45 -11.02 2.59
N VAL A 365 -13.56 -10.43 3.39
CA VAL A 365 -12.18 -10.10 2.95
C VAL A 365 -11.37 -11.36 2.69
N LEU A 366 -11.46 -12.37 3.56
CA LEU A 366 -10.81 -13.66 3.36
C LEU A 366 -11.29 -14.34 2.06
N GLY A 367 -12.58 -14.23 1.75
CA GLY A 367 -13.16 -14.79 0.52
C GLY A 367 -12.77 -14.05 -0.76
N GLU A 368 -12.29 -12.80 -0.68
CA GLU A 368 -11.76 -12.06 -1.84
C GLU A 368 -10.36 -12.55 -2.24
N ALA A 369 -9.54 -12.95 -1.27
CA ALA A 369 -8.20 -13.48 -1.52
C ALA A 369 -8.26 -14.83 -2.28
N CYS A 370 -9.27 -15.65 -1.98
CA CYS A 370 -9.46 -16.99 -2.56
C CYS A 370 -9.97 -17.00 -4.02
N ARG A 371 -10.34 -15.85 -4.61
CA ARG A 371 -10.80 -15.82 -6.01
C ARG A 371 -9.59 -15.83 -6.93
N LEU A 372 -9.21 -17.03 -7.39
CA LEU A 372 -8.34 -17.15 -8.55
C LEU A 372 -9.03 -16.44 -9.75
N PRO A 373 -8.28 -15.65 -10.54
CA PRO A 373 -8.82 -14.93 -11.70
C PRO A 373 -9.39 -15.86 -12.78
#